data_AF-Q46CI6-F1
#
_entry.id   AF-Q46CI6-F1
#
_cell.length_a   1.000
_cell.length_b   1.000
_cell.length_c   1.000
_cell.angle_alpha   90.00
_cell.angle_beta   90.00
_cell.angle_gamma   90.00
#
_symmetry.space_group_name_H-M   'P 1'
#
loop_
_entity.id
_entity.type
_entity.pdbx_description
1 polymer ?
#
loop_
_entity_poly.entity_id
_entity_poly.type
_entity_poly.pdbx_seq_one_letter_code
_entity_poly.pdbx_strand_id
1 'polypeptide(L)'
;MKDTTSISNKTQEVAGVLFGVVLFYSWLIFIYNIKLSFFSEMTVVNGNEITKAQYWGQVDQWLGIGLILFFLIFGHYLFYSKNMNRIEKNSDIVGMKSSLIGFILWLLIAIITFLSKITIPYSLNIAGGYIIIIFIYVIMKKNLYATAD
;
A
#
# COMPACT_ATOMS: atom_id res chain seq x y z
N MET A 1 11.23 10.11 35.11
CA MET A 1 9.85 9.66 34.82
C MET A 1 9.31 10.21 33.49
N LYS A 2 9.72 11.41 33.05
CA LYS A 2 9.38 11.99 31.73
C LYS A 2 10.12 11.31 30.56
N ASP A 3 11.34 10.80 30.81
CA ASP A 3 12.16 10.14 29.79
C ASP A 3 11.71 8.70 29.50
N THR A 4 11.16 8.00 30.49
CA THR A 4 10.62 6.64 30.32
C THR A 4 9.36 6.63 29.46
N THR A 5 8.51 7.66 29.55
CA THR A 5 7.32 7.81 28.69
C THR A 5 7.68 8.23 27.27
N SER A 6 8.69 9.09 27.07
CA SER A 6 9.14 9.46 25.72
C SER A 6 9.82 8.30 24.99
N ILE A 7 10.63 7.49 25.69
CA ILE A 7 11.24 6.28 25.14
C ILE A 7 10.16 5.25 24.78
N SER A 8 9.19 4.99 25.66
CA SER A 8 8.08 4.07 25.39
C SER A 8 7.26 4.49 24.16
N ASN A 9 6.97 5.78 24.01
CA ASN A 9 6.22 6.30 22.87
C ASN A 9 6.97 6.09 21.55
N LYS A 10 8.28 6.36 21.54
CA LYS A 10 9.12 6.17 20.36
C LYS A 10 9.28 4.69 19.98
N THR A 11 9.36 3.81 20.97
CA THR A 11 9.36 2.35 20.73
C THR A 11 8.06 1.89 20.11
N GLN A 12 6.91 2.39 20.57
CA GLN A 12 5.59 2.05 20.00
C GLN A 12 5.42 2.56 18.56
N GLU A 13 5.93 3.76 18.26
CA GLU A 13 5.94 4.33 16.91
C GLU A 13 6.68 3.41 15.93
N VAL A 14 7.92 3.04 16.26
CA VAL A 14 8.76 2.16 15.44
C VAL A 14 8.14 0.76 15.32
N ALA A 15 7.66 0.21 16.44
CA ALA A 15 7.01 -1.10 16.45
C ALA A 15 5.76 -1.12 15.55
N GLY A 16 4.96 -0.05 15.55
CA GLY A 16 3.81 0.09 14.68
C GLY A 16 4.18 0.08 13.20
N VAL A 17 5.20 0.85 12.80
CA VAL A 17 5.68 0.87 11.41
C VAL A 17 6.20 -0.51 10.98
N LEU A 18 6.99 -1.18 11.84
CA LEU A 18 7.47 -2.54 11.57
C LEU A 18 6.33 -3.54 11.46
N PHE A 19 5.30 -3.42 12.30
CA PHE A 19 4.10 -4.22 12.17
C PHE A 19 3.38 -3.98 10.84
N GLY A 20 3.35 -2.73 10.37
CA GLY A 20 2.88 -2.38 9.02
C GLY A 20 3.64 -3.13 7.92
N VAL A 21 4.96 -3.24 8.02
CA VAL A 21 5.78 -4.04 7.08
C VAL A 21 5.34 -5.53 7.10
N VAL A 22 5.11 -6.11 8.28
CA VAL A 22 4.63 -7.50 8.41
C VAL A 22 3.26 -7.69 7.75
N LEU A 23 2.34 -6.73 7.93
CA LEU A 23 1.03 -6.75 7.28
C LEU A 23 1.16 -6.66 5.75
N PHE A 24 2.09 -5.84 5.25
CA PHE A 24 2.35 -5.73 3.82
C PHE A 24 2.89 -7.05 3.23
N TYR A 25 3.80 -7.74 3.92
CA TYR A 25 4.22 -9.07 3.46
C TYR A 25 3.09 -10.11 3.53
N SER A 26 2.25 -10.04 4.55
CA SER A 26 1.03 -10.87 4.63
C SER A 26 0.11 -10.63 3.42
N TRP A 27 -0.02 -9.37 2.98
CA TRP A 27 -0.75 -9.02 1.77
C TRP A 27 -0.14 -9.61 0.49
N LEU A 28 1.19 -9.55 0.34
CA LEU A 28 1.88 -10.15 -0.81
C LEU A 28 1.63 -11.66 -0.89
N ILE A 29 1.74 -12.35 0.24
CA ILE A 29 1.45 -13.79 0.36
C ILE A 29 -0.01 -14.06 0.01
N PHE A 30 -0.94 -13.25 0.53
CA PHE A 30 -2.36 -13.38 0.24
C PHE A 30 -2.66 -13.26 -1.26
N ILE A 31 -2.17 -12.21 -1.93
CA ILE A 31 -2.36 -12.02 -3.37
C ILE A 31 -1.76 -13.16 -4.18
N TYR A 32 -0.55 -13.61 -3.84
CA TYR A 32 0.09 -14.72 -4.51
C TYR A 32 -0.76 -16.00 -4.43
N ASN A 33 -1.28 -16.34 -3.25
CA ASN A 33 -2.12 -17.53 -3.05
C ASN A 33 -3.45 -17.44 -3.80
N ILE A 34 -4.09 -16.27 -3.81
CA ILE A 34 -5.32 -16.03 -4.60
C ILE A 34 -5.03 -16.26 -6.08
N LYS A 35 -3.94 -15.70 -6.60
CA LYS A 35 -3.58 -15.89 -8.00
C LYS A 35 -3.26 -17.33 -8.34
N LEU A 36 -2.51 -18.03 -7.50
CA LEU A 36 -2.21 -19.45 -7.72
C LEU A 36 -3.47 -20.32 -7.71
N SER A 37 -4.44 -20.00 -6.86
CA SER A 37 -5.68 -20.78 -6.71
C SER A 37 -6.67 -20.57 -7.85
N PHE A 38 -6.83 -19.34 -8.34
CA PHE A 38 -7.88 -18.98 -9.30
C PHE A 38 -7.38 -18.68 -10.71
N PHE A 39 -6.09 -18.36 -10.86
CA PHE A 39 -5.50 -17.85 -12.10
C PHE A 39 -4.14 -18.51 -12.35
N SER A 40 -4.04 -19.82 -12.13
CA SER A 40 -2.84 -20.58 -12.45
C SER A 40 -2.80 -21.04 -13.89
N GLU A 41 -1.58 -21.18 -14.40
CA GLU A 41 -1.27 -21.77 -15.69
C GLU A 41 -0.23 -22.89 -15.50
N MET A 42 -0.37 -23.96 -16.27
CA MET A 42 0.65 -25.01 -16.34
C MET A 42 1.71 -24.60 -17.34
N THR A 43 2.98 -24.68 -16.93
CA THR A 43 4.11 -24.46 -17.82
C THR A 43 5.16 -25.54 -17.64
N VAL A 44 5.82 -25.92 -18.73
CA VAL A 44 6.89 -26.92 -18.69
C VAL A 44 8.23 -26.21 -18.51
N VAL A 45 8.93 -26.52 -17.43
CA VAL A 45 10.29 -26.03 -17.17
C VAL A 45 11.19 -27.24 -16.96
N ASN A 46 12.23 -27.36 -17.79
CA ASN A 46 13.17 -28.48 -17.77
C ASN A 46 12.49 -29.86 -17.87
N GLY A 47 11.41 -29.97 -18.65
CA GLY A 47 10.66 -31.21 -18.84
C GLY A 47 9.67 -31.55 -17.72
N ASN A 48 9.62 -30.74 -16.65
CA ASN A 48 8.66 -30.91 -15.57
C ASN A 48 7.51 -29.90 -15.71
N GLU A 49 6.27 -30.38 -15.55
CA GLU A 49 5.10 -29.53 -15.46
C GLU A 49 5.08 -28.82 -14.10
N ILE A 50 5.09 -27.49 -14.14
CA ILE A 50 4.95 -26.65 -12.96
C ILE A 50 3.72 -25.75 -13.09
N THR A 51 2.94 -25.71 -12.02
CA THR A 51 1.82 -24.77 -11.87
C THR A 51 2.35 -23.44 -11.36
N LYS A 52 2.11 -22.36 -12.11
CA LYS A 52 2.49 -21.01 -11.68
C LYS A 52 1.31 -20.05 -11.79
N ALA A 53 1.32 -19.00 -11.00
CA ALA A 53 0.36 -17.90 -11.14
C ALA A 53 0.58 -17.18 -12.47
N GLN A 54 -0.50 -16.89 -13.19
CA GLN A 54 -0.47 -16.12 -14.43
C GLN A 54 0.12 -14.73 -14.19
N TYR A 55 0.94 -14.23 -15.12
CA TYR A 55 1.52 -12.89 -15.03
C TYR A 55 0.57 -11.83 -15.59
N TRP A 56 0.24 -10.81 -14.79
CA TRP A 56 -0.64 -9.70 -15.16
C TRP A 56 0.10 -8.38 -15.36
N GLY A 57 1.38 -8.42 -15.71
CA GLY A 57 2.11 -7.23 -16.14
C GLY A 57 2.14 -6.12 -15.08
N GLN A 58 1.79 -4.90 -15.49
CA GLN A 58 1.70 -3.75 -14.59
C GLN A 58 0.68 -3.90 -13.45
N VAL A 59 -0.33 -4.76 -13.58
CA VAL A 59 -1.30 -5.03 -12.51
C VAL A 59 -0.61 -5.73 -11.35
N ASP A 60 0.23 -6.75 -11.63
CA ASP A 60 0.99 -7.47 -10.61
C ASP A 60 1.97 -6.56 -9.88
N GLN A 61 2.64 -5.70 -10.64
CA GLN A 61 3.57 -4.72 -10.09
C GLN A 61 2.87 -3.80 -9.09
N TRP A 62 1.67 -3.29 -9.45
CA TRP A 62 0.93 -2.38 -8.60
C TRP A 62 0.24 -3.07 -7.41
N LEU A 63 -0.34 -4.26 -7.60
CA LEU A 63 -0.86 -5.08 -6.50
C LEU A 63 0.24 -5.45 -5.50
N GLY A 64 1.46 -5.67 -6.00
CA GLY A 64 2.63 -5.96 -5.20
C GLY A 64 3.04 -4.78 -4.32
N ILE A 65 3.27 -3.60 -4.90
CA ILE A 65 3.91 -2.51 -4.14
C ILE A 65 2.97 -1.36 -3.74
N GLY A 66 1.83 -1.19 -4.40
CA GLY A 66 1.00 0.01 -4.31
C GLY A 66 0.35 0.26 -2.94
N LEU A 67 0.21 -0.77 -2.10
CA LEU A 67 -0.35 -0.65 -0.75
C LEU A 67 0.68 -0.46 0.37
N ILE A 68 1.98 -0.38 0.06
CA ILE A 68 3.01 -0.30 1.11
C ILE A 68 2.78 0.92 2.02
N LEU A 69 2.49 2.10 1.46
CA LEU A 69 2.23 3.31 2.24
C LEU A 69 1.03 3.15 3.17
N PHE A 70 -0.05 2.54 2.67
CA PHE A 70 -1.23 2.25 3.47
C PHE A 70 -0.87 1.40 4.69
N PHE A 71 -0.14 0.29 4.49
CA PHE A 71 0.21 -0.61 5.59
C PHE A 71 1.18 0.00 6.59
N LEU A 72 2.15 0.81 6.14
CA LEU A 72 3.06 1.52 7.05
C LEU A 72 2.29 2.48 7.97
N ILE A 73 1.42 3.32 7.38
CA ILE A 73 0.61 4.29 8.14
C ILE A 73 -0.40 3.55 9.02
N PHE A 74 -1.02 2.49 8.52
CA PHE A 74 -1.99 1.70 9.28
C PHE A 74 -1.33 1.00 10.47
N GLY A 75 -0.15 0.40 10.31
CA GLY A 75 0.60 -0.20 11.39
C GLY A 75 0.99 0.82 12.46
N HIS A 76 1.51 1.98 12.04
CA HIS A 76 1.79 3.11 12.92
C HIS A 76 0.54 3.53 13.71
N TYR A 77 -0.58 3.72 13.02
CA TYR A 77 -1.86 4.09 13.61
C TYR A 77 -2.37 3.07 14.64
N LEU A 78 -2.26 1.77 14.35
CA LEU A 78 -2.71 0.72 15.28
C LEU A 78 -2.01 0.77 16.63
N PHE A 79 -0.70 1.02 16.64
CA PHE A 79 0.13 0.95 17.86
C PHE A 79 0.27 2.30 18.56
N TYR A 80 0.28 3.40 17.81
CA TYR A 80 0.57 4.73 18.35
C TYR A 80 -0.66 5.65 18.49
N SER A 81 -1.83 5.28 17.96
CA SER A 81 -3.04 6.14 17.97
C SER A 81 -3.53 6.63 19.33
N LYS A 82 -3.21 5.92 20.42
CA LYS A 82 -3.57 6.35 21.80
C LYS A 82 -2.71 7.51 22.30
N ASN A 83 -1.49 7.64 21.77
CA ASN A 83 -0.53 8.66 22.17
C ASN A 83 -0.45 9.82 21.17
N MET A 84 -1.10 9.68 20.02
CA MET A 84 -1.22 10.74 19.01
C MET A 84 -2.07 11.90 19.49
N ASN A 85 -1.66 13.11 19.14
CA ASN A 85 -2.55 14.25 19.21
C ASN A 85 -3.61 14.19 18.08
N ARG A 86 -4.64 15.04 18.15
CA ARG A 86 -5.74 15.06 17.17
C ARG A 86 -5.26 15.33 15.73
N ILE A 87 -4.21 16.14 15.56
CA ILE A 87 -3.67 16.52 14.26
C ILE A 87 -2.95 15.33 13.63
N GLU A 88 -2.08 14.66 14.38
CA GLU A 88 -1.36 13.45 13.96
C GLU A 88 -2.34 12.35 13.57
N LYS A 89 -3.33 12.09 14.43
CA LYS A 89 -4.36 11.09 14.17
C LYS A 89 -5.14 11.37 12.89
N ASN A 90 -5.52 12.64 12.67
CA ASN A 90 -6.19 13.05 11.44
C ASN A 90 -5.27 12.94 10.22
N SER A 91 -3.99 13.28 10.36
CA SER A 91 -3.00 13.15 9.29
C SER A 91 -2.85 11.69 8.86
N ASP A 92 -2.76 10.75 9.80
CA ASP A 92 -2.70 9.32 9.51
C ASP A 92 -3.98 8.83 8.83
N ILE A 93 -5.16 9.25 9.29
CA ILE A 93 -6.44 8.93 8.65
C ILE A 93 -6.48 9.45 7.21
N VAL A 94 -6.03 10.68 6.98
CA VAL A 94 -5.95 11.25 5.62
C VAL A 94 -4.96 10.45 4.77
N GLY A 95 -3.78 10.13 5.30
CA GLY A 95 -2.76 9.34 4.62
C GLY A 95 -3.25 7.94 4.23
N MET A 96 -3.94 7.25 5.13
CA MET A 96 -4.56 5.95 4.85
C MET A 96 -5.62 6.07 3.74
N LYS A 97 -6.53 7.05 3.86
CA LYS A 97 -7.58 7.26 2.84
C LYS A 97 -7.00 7.61 1.48
N SER A 98 -6.05 8.54 1.42
CA SER A 98 -5.42 8.93 0.16
C SER A 98 -4.64 7.78 -0.48
N SER A 99 -3.95 6.97 0.34
CA SER A 99 -3.25 5.77 -0.15
C SER A 99 -4.21 4.74 -0.73
N LEU A 100 -5.36 4.48 -0.07
CA LEU A 100 -6.36 3.55 -0.59
C LEU A 100 -7.03 4.05 -1.88
N ILE A 101 -7.46 5.32 -1.90
CA ILE A 101 -8.10 5.90 -3.08
C ILE A 101 -7.12 5.92 -4.26
N GLY A 102 -5.89 6.37 -4.04
CA GLY A 102 -4.86 6.40 -5.08
C GLY A 102 -4.46 5.00 -5.56
N PHE A 103 -4.39 4.03 -4.65
CA PHE A 103 -4.19 2.63 -5.01
C PHE A 103 -5.29 2.12 -5.94
N ILE A 104 -6.56 2.33 -5.59
CA ILE A 104 -7.71 1.87 -6.40
C ILE A 104 -7.71 2.57 -7.77
N LEU A 105 -7.53 3.89 -7.81
CA LEU A 105 -7.53 4.65 -9.06
C LEU A 105 -6.42 4.20 -10.00
N TRP A 106 -5.20 4.03 -9.49
CA TRP A 106 -4.08 3.58 -10.32
C TRP A 106 -4.21 2.10 -10.70
N LEU A 107 -4.80 1.25 -9.84
CA LEU A 107 -5.09 -0.14 -10.17
C LEU A 107 -6.03 -0.24 -11.37
N LEU A 108 -7.06 0.61 -11.44
CA LEU A 108 -7.94 0.67 -12.62
C LEU A 108 -7.17 1.07 -13.89
N ILE A 109 -6.27 2.05 -13.80
CA ILE A 109 -5.41 2.44 -14.94
C ILE A 109 -4.51 1.27 -15.36
N ALA A 110 -3.89 0.56 -14.41
CA ALA A 110 -3.05 -0.59 -14.68
C ALA A 110 -3.83 -1.73 -15.34
N ILE A 111 -5.07 -1.99 -14.90
CA ILE A 111 -5.95 -3.00 -15.50
C ILE A 111 -6.33 -2.60 -16.93
N ILE A 112 -6.80 -1.38 -17.14
CA ILE A 112 -7.22 -0.90 -18.47
C ILE A 112 -6.05 -1.00 -19.45
N THR A 113 -4.87 -0.51 -19.06
CA THR A 113 -3.69 -0.52 -19.92
C THR A 113 -3.19 -1.93 -20.20
N PHE A 114 -3.27 -2.85 -19.22
CA PHE A 114 -2.94 -4.26 -19.42
C PHE A 114 -3.89 -4.93 -20.41
N LEU A 115 -5.21 -4.72 -20.24
CA LEU A 115 -6.23 -5.27 -21.15
C LEU A 115 -6.11 -4.68 -22.57
N SER A 116 -5.71 -3.42 -22.70
CA SER A 116 -5.41 -2.77 -23.98
C SER A 116 -4.06 -3.19 -24.58
N LYS A 117 -3.30 -4.10 -23.95
CA LYS A 117 -1.96 -4.52 -24.36
C LYS A 117 -0.95 -3.37 -24.45
N ILE A 118 -1.19 -2.29 -23.70
CA ILE A 118 -0.27 -1.16 -23.56
C ILE A 118 0.72 -1.50 -22.45
N THR A 119 2.00 -1.59 -22.80
CA THR A 119 3.05 -1.87 -21.83
C THR A 119 3.51 -0.58 -21.17
N ILE A 120 3.36 -0.49 -19.86
CA ILE A 120 3.90 0.63 -19.07
C ILE A 120 5.21 0.17 -18.42
N PRO A 121 6.33 0.90 -18.59
CA PRO A 121 7.56 0.59 -17.89
C PRO A 121 7.35 0.56 -16.37
N TYR A 122 8.00 -0.37 -15.68
CA TYR A 122 7.86 -0.55 -14.23
C TYR A 122 8.01 0.77 -13.46
N SER A 123 9.05 1.56 -13.76
CA SER A 123 9.30 2.85 -13.10
C SER A 123 8.14 3.83 -13.27
N LEU A 124 7.56 3.89 -14.47
CA LEU A 124 6.43 4.77 -14.79
C LEU A 124 5.14 4.30 -14.11
N ASN A 125 4.94 2.98 -14.06
CA ASN A 125 3.81 2.39 -13.36
C ASN A 125 3.85 2.73 -11.86
N ILE A 126 5.00 2.54 -11.22
CA ILE A 126 5.16 2.82 -9.79
C ILE A 126 5.09 4.32 -9.50
N ALA A 127 5.81 5.14 -10.28
CA ALA A 127 5.82 6.59 -10.07
C ALA A 127 4.44 7.22 -10.27
N GLY A 128 3.73 6.83 -11.33
CA GLY A 128 2.40 7.35 -11.62
C GLY A 128 1.39 7.07 -10.50
N GLY A 129 1.40 5.86 -9.96
CA GLY A 129 0.53 5.50 -8.83
C GLY A 129 0.81 6.31 -7.58
N TYR A 130 2.08 6.51 -7.21
CA TYR A 130 2.42 7.35 -6.04
C TYR A 130 2.18 8.83 -6.26
N ILE A 131 2.34 9.35 -7.49
CA ILE A 131 1.97 10.73 -7.82
C ILE A 131 0.48 10.95 -7.57
N ILE A 132 -0.38 10.00 -7.98
CA ILE A 132 -1.83 10.08 -7.69
C ILE A 132 -2.09 10.07 -6.18
N ILE A 133 -1.44 9.18 -5.43
CA ILE A 133 -1.60 9.11 -3.96
C ILE A 133 -1.22 10.46 -3.32
N ILE A 134 -0.08 11.05 -3.71
CA ILE A 134 0.38 12.34 -3.19
C ILE A 134 -0.61 13.45 -3.56
N PHE A 135 -1.08 13.49 -4.80
CA PHE A 135 -2.05 14.49 -5.25
C PHE A 135 -3.34 14.45 -4.43
N ILE A 136 -3.89 13.25 -4.20
CA ILE A 136 -5.08 13.04 -3.37
C ILE A 136 -4.80 13.45 -1.92
N TYR A 137 -3.64 13.06 -1.38
CA TYR A 137 -3.24 13.43 -0.02
C TYR A 137 -3.24 14.96 0.15
N VAL A 138 -2.63 15.71 -0.78
CA VAL A 138 -2.57 17.17 -0.73
C VAL A 138 -3.97 17.79 -0.76
N ILE A 139 -4.85 17.31 -1.64
CA ILE A 139 -6.24 17.80 -1.72
C ILE A 139 -6.99 17.55 -0.41
N MET A 140 -6.93 16.33 0.11
CA MET A 140 -7.62 15.96 1.35
C MET A 140 -7.08 16.71 2.56
N LYS A 141 -5.76 16.87 2.64
CA LYS A 141 -5.10 17.62 3.71
C LYS A 141 -5.51 19.08 3.70
N LYS A 142 -5.55 19.73 2.54
CA LYS A 142 -6.02 21.13 2.42
C LYS A 142 -7.43 21.30 2.96
N ASN A 143 -8.35 20.39 2.63
CA ASN A 143 -9.73 20.44 3.11
C ASN A 143 -9.85 20.24 4.63
N LEU A 144 -8.95 19.46 5.22
CA LEU A 144 -8.92 19.25 6.67
C LEU A 144 -8.54 20.51 7.45
N TYR A 145 -7.62 21.33 6.93
CA TYR A 145 -7.25 22.60 7.56
C TYR A 145 -8.28 23.71 7.29
N ALA A 146 -8.89 23.73 6.10
CA ALA A 146 -9.92 24.71 5.77
C ALA A 146 -11.23 24.57 6.57
N THR A 147 -11.43 23.46 7.29
CA THR A 147 -12.62 23.19 8.12
C THR A 147 -12.33 23.25 9.63
N ALA A 148 -11.08 23.54 10.00
CA ALA A 148 -10.65 23.68 11.39
C ALA A 148 -10.59 25.14 11.87
N ASP A 149 -10.72 26.09 10.93
CA ASP A 149 -10.92 27.53 11.16
C ASP A 149 -12.43 27.88 11.13
#